data_AF-A0A210QIP2-F1
#
_entry.id   AF-A0A210QIP2-F1
#
_cell.length_a   1.000
_cell.length_b   1.000
_cell.length_c   1.000
_cell.angle_alpha   90.00
_cell.angle_beta   90.00
_cell.angle_gamma   90.00
#
_symmetry.space_group_name_H-M   'P 1'
#
loop_
_entity.id
_entity.type
_entity.pdbx_description
1 polymer ?
#
loop_
_entity_poly.entity_id
_entity_poly.type
_entity_poly.pdbx_seq_one_letter_code
_entity_poly.pdbx_strand_id
1 'polypeptide(L)'
;MYDVYVDTVILCVAVLILTAGELYNVYVDTAVLILTTDEFYHVYVDTAILCVAVLIILTTDELYHVYVDKAVLILTTGELYHVSVDTAVLILTAAELYHVYVDTAVLILTTGELCHVYVDTAVLILCTMCTWTQLFCVLQY
;
A
#
# COMPACT_ATOMS: atom_id res chain seq x y z
N MET A 1 -11.90 -9.47 -17.23
CA MET A 1 -10.44 -9.38 -17.07
C MET A 1 -9.97 -8.14 -17.78
N TYR A 2 -9.79 -7.06 -17.02
CA TYR A 2 -9.19 -5.83 -17.52
C TYR A 2 -7.76 -5.81 -16.98
N ASP A 3 -6.80 -6.26 -17.78
CA ASP A 3 -5.40 -5.96 -17.50
C ASP A 3 -5.21 -4.48 -17.85
N VAL A 4 -5.22 -3.63 -16.82
CA VAL A 4 -4.94 -2.21 -17.02
C VAL A 4 -3.43 -2.04 -16.99
N TYR A 5 -2.82 -2.36 -18.13
CA TYR A 5 -1.43 -1.99 -18.38
C TYR A 5 -1.41 -0.48 -18.64
N VAL A 6 -1.16 0.31 -17.60
CA VAL A 6 -0.78 1.72 -17.77
C VAL A 6 0.68 1.72 -18.25
N ASP A 7 0.90 1.29 -19.49
CA ASP A 7 2.19 1.47 -20.17
C ASP A 7 2.42 2.97 -20.31
N THR A 8 3.30 3.48 -19.46
CA THR A 8 3.66 4.87 -19.48
C THR A 8 4.61 5.09 -20.65
N VAL A 9 4.03 5.40 -21.81
CA VAL A 9 4.48 6.62 -22.48
C VAL A 9 4.51 7.67 -21.39
N ILE A 10 5.71 8.02 -20.89
CA ILE A 10 6.05 9.14 -20.01
C ILE A 10 4.82 10.02 -19.76
N LEU A 11 3.94 9.62 -18.85
CA LEU A 11 2.88 10.49 -18.37
C LEU A 11 3.62 11.30 -17.32
N CYS A 12 4.30 12.33 -17.79
CA CYS A 12 4.65 13.49 -16.98
C CYS A 12 3.33 14.21 -16.60
N VAL A 13 2.43 13.49 -15.94
CA VAL A 13 1.18 13.98 -15.39
C VAL A 13 1.40 13.99 -13.89
N ALA A 14 1.25 15.17 -13.30
CA ALA A 14 1.50 15.37 -11.88
C ALA A 14 0.51 14.62 -10.98
N VAL A 15 -0.69 14.29 -11.51
CA VAL A 15 -1.78 13.68 -10.73
C VAL A 15 -2.58 12.70 -11.60
N LEU A 16 -2.64 11.43 -11.19
CA LEU A 16 -3.52 10.41 -11.76
C LEU A 16 -4.65 10.09 -10.78
N ILE A 17 -5.90 10.14 -11.25
CA ILE A 17 -7.08 9.72 -10.50
C ILE A 17 -7.82 8.68 -11.34
N LEU A 18 -8.02 7.47 -10.80
CA LEU A 18 -8.74 6.40 -11.49
C LEU A 18 -9.70 5.68 -10.56
N THR A 19 -10.89 5.39 -11.09
CA THR A 19 -11.94 4.65 -10.41
C THR A 19 -12.38 3.50 -11.32
N ALA A 20 -12.31 2.28 -10.82
CA ALA A 20 -12.66 1.05 -11.55
C ALA A 20 -13.32 0.05 -10.60
N GLY A 21 -14.02 -0.96 -11.12
CA GLY A 21 -14.56 -2.04 -10.27
C GLY A 21 -13.44 -2.96 -9.79
N GLU A 22 -12.80 -3.66 -10.72
CA GLU A 22 -11.65 -4.53 -10.44
C GLU A 22 -10.45 -4.09 -11.27
N LEU A 23 -9.26 -4.15 -10.66
CA LEU A 23 -8.00 -3.92 -11.37
C LEU A 23 -7.03 -5.09 -11.19
N TYR A 24 -6.46 -5.52 -12.30
CA TYR A 24 -5.44 -6.55 -12.35
C TYR A 24 -4.15 -5.94 -12.91
N ASN A 25 -3.03 -6.16 -12.21
CA ASN A 25 -1.69 -5.77 -12.62
C ASN A 25 -1.53 -4.26 -12.85
N VAL A 26 -1.53 -3.48 -11.77
CA VAL A 26 -1.39 -2.02 -11.82
C VAL A 26 0.09 -1.63 -11.68
N TYR A 27 0.62 -0.92 -12.68
CA TYR A 27 1.95 -0.31 -12.67
C TYR A 27 1.81 1.20 -12.87
N VAL A 28 2.42 2.01 -12.01
CA VAL A 28 2.28 3.47 -12.09
C VAL A 28 3.60 4.16 -11.78
N ASP A 29 3.97 5.12 -12.63
CA ASP A 29 5.03 6.12 -12.40
C ASP A 29 4.41 7.53 -12.47
N THR A 30 4.14 8.14 -11.30
CA THR A 30 3.52 9.48 -11.20
C THR A 30 3.89 10.16 -9.89
N ALA A 31 3.68 11.49 -9.77
CA ALA A 31 3.95 12.23 -8.55
C ALA A 31 2.86 12.09 -7.49
N VAL A 32 1.59 12.03 -7.92
CA VAL A 32 0.42 11.81 -7.06
C VAL A 32 -0.51 10.79 -7.72
N LEU A 33 -0.81 9.73 -6.99
CA LEU A 33 -1.70 8.65 -7.43
C LEU A 33 -2.89 8.54 -6.49
N ILE A 34 -4.11 8.57 -7.02
CA ILE A 34 -5.34 8.25 -6.30
C ILE A 34 -6.08 7.16 -7.06
N LEU A 35 -6.17 5.97 -6.47
CA LEU A 35 -6.91 4.85 -7.03
C LEU A 35 -8.01 4.41 -6.06
N THR A 36 -9.22 4.27 -6.60
CA THR A 36 -10.37 3.72 -5.88
C THR A 36 -10.94 2.56 -6.67
N THR A 37 -10.99 1.38 -6.06
CA THR A 37 -11.61 0.20 -6.66
C THR A 37 -12.38 -0.60 -5.64
N ASP A 38 -13.10 -1.62 -6.09
CA ASP A 38 -13.66 -2.63 -5.20
C ASP A 38 -12.55 -3.65 -4.85
N GLU A 39 -11.79 -4.10 -5.86
CA GLU A 39 -10.71 -5.10 -5.67
C GLU A 39 -9.46 -4.77 -6.49
N PHE A 40 -8.27 -4.95 -5.88
CA PHE A 40 -7.02 -5.03 -6.63
C PHE A 40 -6.34 -6.39 -6.51
N TYR A 41 -5.83 -6.82 -7.65
CA TYR A 41 -4.94 -7.95 -7.79
C TYR A 41 -3.62 -7.47 -8.37
N HIS A 42 -2.53 -7.68 -7.63
CA HIS A 42 -1.17 -7.40 -8.07
C HIS A 42 -0.93 -5.92 -8.35
N VAL A 43 -0.60 -5.16 -7.31
CA VAL A 43 -0.25 -3.74 -7.44
C VAL A 43 1.25 -3.58 -7.26
N TYR A 44 1.91 -3.02 -8.27
CA TYR A 44 3.33 -2.73 -8.26
C TYR A 44 3.53 -1.23 -8.50
N VAL A 45 3.96 -0.52 -7.47
CA VAL A 45 4.33 0.89 -7.60
C VAL A 45 5.83 0.99 -7.38
N ASP A 46 6.56 1.11 -8.49
CA ASP A 46 8.00 1.32 -8.51
C ASP A 46 8.30 2.75 -8.95
N THR A 47 9.14 3.44 -8.19
CA THR A 47 9.58 4.82 -8.44
C THR A 47 10.90 4.85 -9.21
N ALA A 48 11.10 3.90 -10.12
CA ALA A 48 12.26 3.84 -10.98
C ALA A 48 12.17 4.90 -12.08
N ILE A 49 12.97 5.97 -11.92
CA ILE A 49 13.75 6.69 -12.96
C ILE A 49 13.51 8.20 -13.03
N LEU A 50 12.34 8.77 -12.72
CA LEU A 50 12.19 10.23 -12.82
C LEU A 50 11.06 10.86 -11.99
N CYS A 51 10.08 10.10 -11.53
CA CYS A 51 9.00 10.62 -10.70
C CYS A 51 9.23 10.24 -9.24
N VAL A 52 9.34 11.26 -8.39
CA VAL A 52 9.13 11.08 -6.95
C VAL A 52 7.62 10.90 -6.81
N ALA A 53 7.12 9.67 -6.72
CA ALA A 53 5.78 9.45 -6.19
C ALA A 53 5.79 9.92 -4.73
N VAL A 54 5.39 11.17 -4.51
CA VAL A 54 5.39 11.75 -3.17
C VAL A 54 4.23 11.18 -2.39
N LEU A 55 3.07 10.98 -3.03
CA LEU A 55 1.84 10.57 -2.36
C LEU A 55 1.04 9.59 -3.20
N ILE A 56 0.76 8.42 -2.61
CA ILE A 56 -0.11 7.39 -3.16
C ILE A 56 -1.28 7.19 -2.21
N ILE A 57 -2.50 7.23 -2.74
CA ILE A 57 -3.74 6.93 -2.02
C ILE A 57 -4.43 5.76 -2.71
N LEU A 58 -4.56 4.65 -2.00
CA LEU A 58 -5.27 3.45 -2.46
C LEU A 58 -6.47 3.21 -1.54
N THR A 59 -7.65 3.08 -2.14
CA THR A 59 -8.89 2.73 -1.43
C THR A 59 -9.54 1.55 -2.12
N THR A 60 -9.75 0.46 -1.40
CA THR A 60 -10.32 -0.78 -1.96
C THR A 60 -10.95 -1.65 -0.89
N ASP A 61 -11.91 -2.50 -1.22
CA ASP A 61 -12.45 -3.44 -0.23
C ASP A 61 -11.43 -4.57 0.03
N GLU A 62 -10.86 -5.14 -1.03
CA GLU A 62 -9.85 -6.20 -0.93
C GLU A 62 -8.57 -5.88 -1.73
N LEU A 63 -7.42 -6.21 -1.15
CA LEU A 63 -6.13 -5.94 -1.75
C LEU A 63 -5.19 -7.16 -1.67
N TYR A 64 -4.83 -7.67 -2.83
CA TYR A 64 -3.98 -8.85 -2.98
C TYR A 64 -2.64 -8.52 -3.64
N HIS A 65 -1.54 -8.98 -3.02
CA HIS A 65 -0.18 -8.89 -3.56
C HIS A 65 0.22 -7.47 -3.95
N VAL A 66 0.66 -6.70 -2.96
CA VAL A 66 1.06 -5.31 -3.17
C VAL A 66 2.53 -5.11 -2.86
N TYR A 67 3.19 -4.40 -3.77
CA TYR A 67 4.58 -3.99 -3.68
C TYR A 67 4.66 -2.50 -3.97
N VAL A 68 5.16 -1.72 -3.02
CA VAL A 68 5.32 -0.27 -3.15
C VAL A 68 6.71 0.12 -2.67
N ASP A 69 7.44 0.90 -3.47
CA ASP A 69 8.81 1.39 -3.17
C ASP A 69 8.89 2.93 -3.16
N LYS A 70 9.51 3.50 -2.11
CA LYS A 70 9.90 4.93 -1.92
C LYS A 70 8.80 5.99 -2.14
N ALA A 71 7.70 5.88 -1.41
CA ALA A 71 6.64 6.90 -1.41
C ALA A 71 6.14 7.26 -0.01
N VAL A 72 5.25 8.26 0.10
CA VAL A 72 4.26 8.31 1.20
C VAL A 72 3.02 7.56 0.72
N LEU A 73 2.63 6.52 1.44
CA LEU A 73 1.50 5.67 1.10
C LEU A 73 0.37 5.84 2.14
N ILE A 74 -0.84 6.13 1.65
CA ILE A 74 -2.08 6.04 2.40
C ILE A 74 -2.88 4.89 1.80
N LEU A 75 -3.05 3.82 2.56
CA LEU A 75 -3.79 2.65 2.15
C LEU A 75 -4.98 2.45 3.08
N THR A 76 -6.18 2.45 2.50
CA THR A 76 -7.43 2.12 3.20
C THR A 76 -8.04 0.90 2.54
N THR A 77 -8.21 -0.17 3.31
CA THR A 77 -8.84 -1.38 2.81
C THR A 77 -9.71 -2.11 3.82
N GLY A 78 -10.57 -3.01 3.37
CA GLY A 78 -11.18 -4.01 4.24
C GLY A 78 -10.14 -5.05 4.62
N GLU A 79 -9.62 -5.77 3.63
CA GLU A 79 -8.72 -6.90 3.84
C GLU A 79 -7.44 -6.79 3.01
N LEU A 80 -6.30 -7.10 3.64
CA LEU A 80 -4.98 -7.05 3.03
C LEU A 80 -4.29 -8.41 3.06
N TYR A 81 -3.90 -8.90 1.88
CA TYR A 81 -3.26 -10.20 1.73
C TYR A 81 -1.91 -10.12 1.01
N HIS A 82 -0.87 -10.71 1.61
CA HIS A 82 0.45 -10.90 1.00
C HIS A 82 1.08 -9.60 0.50
N VAL A 83 1.30 -8.66 1.41
CA VAL A 83 1.77 -7.32 1.06
C VAL A 83 3.19 -7.08 1.54
N SER A 84 3.99 -6.40 0.72
CA SER A 84 5.33 -5.93 1.04
C SER A 84 5.42 -4.44 0.72
N VAL A 85 5.67 -3.60 1.72
CA VAL A 85 5.78 -2.15 1.54
C VAL A 85 7.16 -1.68 1.98
N ASP A 86 7.85 -0.93 1.13
CA ASP A 86 9.09 -0.21 1.43
C ASP A 86 8.86 1.29 1.15
N THR A 87 8.62 2.08 2.19
CA THR A 87 8.18 3.48 2.02
C THR A 87 8.77 4.41 3.07
N ALA A 88 8.78 5.72 2.79
CA ALA A 88 9.22 6.69 3.81
C ALA A 88 8.17 6.82 4.93
N VAL A 89 6.89 6.85 4.56
CA VAL A 89 5.77 6.93 5.52
C VAL A 89 4.62 6.07 5.01
N LEU A 90 4.09 5.21 5.87
CA LEU A 90 2.89 4.41 5.62
C LEU A 90 1.80 4.77 6.63
N ILE A 91 0.62 5.13 6.10
CA ILE A 91 -0.64 5.18 6.85
C ILE A 91 -1.52 4.04 6.33
N LEU A 92 -1.70 3.01 7.15
CA LEU A 92 -2.47 1.82 6.81
C LEU A 92 -3.71 1.73 7.71
N THR A 93 -4.88 1.70 7.08
CA THR A 93 -6.16 1.38 7.73
C THR A 93 -6.73 0.14 7.08
N ALA A 94 -6.85 -0.95 7.83
CA ALA A 94 -7.38 -2.22 7.33
C ALA A 94 -8.23 -2.92 8.40
N ALA A 95 -9.38 -3.49 8.05
CA ALA A 95 -10.09 -4.34 9.00
C ALA A 95 -9.22 -5.56 9.38
N GLU A 96 -8.62 -6.22 8.39
CA GLU A 96 -7.83 -7.43 8.58
C GLU A 96 -6.52 -7.41 7.76
N LEU A 97 -5.43 -7.90 8.37
CA LEU A 97 -4.11 -7.97 7.76
C LEU A 97 -3.52 -9.38 7.83
N TYR A 98 -3.15 -9.93 6.67
CA TYR A 98 -2.60 -11.27 6.53
C TYR A 98 -1.29 -11.27 5.74
N HIS A 99 -0.22 -11.81 6.34
CA HIS A 99 1.09 -11.96 5.70
C HIS A 99 1.64 -10.63 5.14
N VAL A 100 1.78 -9.65 6.02
CA VAL A 100 2.20 -8.29 5.65
C VAL A 100 3.62 -8.03 6.15
N TYR A 101 4.47 -7.52 5.27
CA TYR A 101 5.82 -7.05 5.56
C TYR A 101 5.87 -5.54 5.31
N VAL A 102 6.26 -4.77 6.32
CA VAL A 102 6.42 -3.32 6.21
C VAL A 102 7.85 -2.96 6.60
N ASP A 103 8.54 -2.28 5.70
CA ASP A 103 9.77 -1.55 5.96
C ASP A 103 9.48 -0.06 5.74
N THR A 104 9.55 0.75 6.79
CA THR A 104 9.26 2.19 6.66
C THR A 104 9.88 3.04 7.74
N ALA A 105 10.20 4.30 7.47
CA ALA A 105 10.66 5.19 8.54
C ALA A 105 9.52 5.50 9.55
N VAL A 106 8.27 5.65 9.08
CA VAL A 106 7.11 5.94 9.94
C VAL A 106 5.91 5.11 9.53
N LEU A 107 5.40 4.30 10.45
CA LEU A 107 4.17 3.53 10.30
C LEU A 107 3.07 4.05 11.23
N ILE A 108 1.93 4.42 10.65
CA ILE A 108 0.65 4.58 11.36
C ILE A 108 -0.27 3.46 10.92
N LEU A 109 -0.57 2.53 11.82
CA LEU A 109 -1.37 1.35 11.56
C LEU A 109 -2.65 1.37 12.39
N THR A 110 -3.80 1.35 11.72
CA THR A 110 -5.12 1.13 12.33
C THR A 110 -5.69 -0.18 11.82
N THR A 111 -5.94 -1.14 12.70
CA THR A 111 -6.48 -2.45 12.28
C THR A 111 -7.29 -3.21 13.32
N GLY A 112 -8.20 -4.06 12.84
CA GLY A 112 -8.97 -4.99 13.66
C GLY A 112 -8.19 -6.26 13.98
N GLU A 113 -7.71 -6.97 12.95
CA GLU A 113 -7.05 -8.27 13.09
C GLU A 113 -5.68 -8.34 12.40
N LEU A 114 -4.73 -9.04 13.03
CA LEU A 114 -3.33 -9.15 12.61
C LEU A 114 -2.86 -10.60 12.59
N CYS A 115 -2.50 -11.10 11.40
CA CYS A 115 -2.00 -12.44 11.18
C CYS A 115 -0.68 -12.42 10.38
N HIS A 116 0.41 -12.87 11.02
CA HIS A 116 1.75 -12.92 10.41
C HIS A 116 2.19 -11.57 9.83
N VAL A 117 2.21 -10.53 10.66
CA VAL A 117 2.67 -9.20 10.27
C VAL A 117 4.07 -8.94 10.83
N TYR A 118 4.96 -8.52 9.93
CA TYR A 118 6.34 -8.14 10.23
C TYR A 118 6.54 -6.66 9.91
N VAL A 119 7.04 -5.91 10.87
CA VAL A 119 7.30 -4.48 10.74
C VAL A 119 8.74 -4.18 11.12
N ASP A 120 9.45 -3.53 10.20
CA ASP A 120 10.70 -2.82 10.44
C ASP A 120 10.42 -1.32 10.32
N THR A 121 10.56 -0.56 11.41
CA THR A 121 10.30 0.87 11.36
C THR A 121 11.08 1.68 12.40
N ALA A 122 11.31 2.97 12.14
CA ALA A 122 11.85 3.87 13.16
C ALA A 122 10.75 4.38 14.11
N VAL A 123 9.52 4.56 13.61
CA VAL A 123 8.38 5.07 14.39
C VAL A 123 7.12 4.28 14.09
N LEU A 124 6.54 3.67 15.13
CA LEU A 124 5.26 2.95 15.05
C LEU A 124 4.18 3.64 15.89
N ILE A 125 3.05 3.97 15.26
CA ILE A 125 1.79 4.31 15.92
C ILE A 125 0.79 3.21 15.59
N LEU A 126 0.40 2.44 16.59
CA LEU A 126 -0.50 1.30 16.43
C LEU A 126 -1.83 1.56 17.16
N CYS A 127 -2.94 1.53 16.41
CA CYS A 127 -4.30 1.59 16.93
C CYS A 127 -5.02 0.29 16.56
N THR A 128 -5.23 -0.60 17.54
CA THR A 128 -5.93 -1.88 17.29
C THR A 128 -7.16 -2.02 18.16
N MET A 129 -8.19 -2.67 17.62
CA MET A 129 -9.36 -3.12 18.39
C MET A 129 -9.32 -4.63 18.69
N CYS A 130 -8.11 -5.24 18.68
CA CYS A 130 -7.85 -6.67 18.46
C CYS A 130 -8.64 -7.71 19.28
N THR A 131 -9.06 -8.75 18.56
CA THR A 131 -9.53 -10.06 19.04
C THR A 131 -8.47 -11.17 18.94
N TRP A 132 -7.48 -11.05 18.04
CA TRP A 132 -6.32 -11.96 17.84
C TRP A 132 -5.06 -11.17 17.42
N THR A 133 -3.86 -11.60 17.82
CA THR A 133 -2.62 -10.85 17.48
C THR A 133 -1.37 -11.72 17.36
N GLN A 134 -0.72 -11.70 16.19
CA GLN A 134 0.70 -12.03 16.00
C GLN A 134 1.38 -10.91 15.18
N LEU A 135 2.00 -9.96 15.89
CA LEU A 135 2.77 -8.86 15.33
C LEU A 135 4.24 -9.00 15.77
N PHE A 136 5.16 -9.04 14.81
CA PHE A 136 6.60 -8.96 15.05
C PHE A 136 7.10 -7.59 14.60
N CYS A 137 7.59 -6.77 15.53
CA CYS A 137 8.07 -5.42 15.24
C CYS A 137 9.53 -5.27 15.67
N VAL A 138 10.36 -4.74 14.77
CA VAL A 138 11.72 -4.27 15.03
C VAL A 138 11.70 -2.74 14.93
N LEU A 139 12.28 -2.08 15.94
CA LEU A 139 12.47 -0.62 15.92
C LEU A 139 13.93 -0.29 15.65
N GLN A 140 14.21 0.46 14.58
CA GLN A 140 15.55 0.96 14.28
C GLN A 140 15.80 2.25 15.08
N TYR A 141 16.88 2.27 15.89
CA TYR A 141 17.29 3.40 16.73
C TYR A 141 18.55 4.09 16.18
#